data_AF-A0A7S3FR08-F1
#
_entry.id   AF-A0A7S3FR08-F1
#
_cell.length_a   1.000
_cell.length_b   1.000
_cell.length_c   1.000
_cell.angle_alpha   90.00
_cell.angle_beta   90.00
_cell.angle_gamma   90.00
#
_symmetry.space_group_name_H-M   'P 1'
#
loop_
_entity.id
_entity.type
_entity.pdbx_description
1 polymer ?
#
loop_
_entity_poly.entity_id
_entity_poly.type
_entity_poly.pdbx_seq_one_letter_code
_entity_poly.pdbx_strand_id
1 'polypeptide(L)'
;MRVVDCGVCGGEETETQNFKLRGGTRNCVTEPFSMSAEEAARLMEVGRGQVRQAVSDESHDVLALGEIGIGNTTTSSILLCALTGCSPNVACGGGATLGRQPDERHIAKKVEIVKSALLAGEGVESRGPAAVLARFGGAEIAGLVGAILEA
;
A
#
# COMPACT_ATOMS: atom_id res chain seq x y z
N MET A 1 14.63 -14.25 -5.27
CA MET A 1 13.88 -13.04 -4.86
C MET A 1 13.44 -12.31 -6.11
N ARG A 2 12.15 -12.05 -6.29
CA ARG A 2 11.62 -11.27 -7.43
C ARG A 2 11.33 -9.86 -6.97
N VAL A 3 11.78 -8.85 -7.73
CA VAL A 3 11.55 -7.43 -7.41
C VAL A 3 10.70 -6.82 -8.51
N VAL A 4 9.60 -6.18 -8.11
CA VAL A 4 8.54 -5.70 -8.99
C VAL A 4 8.32 -4.22 -8.71
N ASP A 5 8.53 -3.37 -9.71
CA ASP A 5 8.25 -1.93 -9.61
C ASP A 5 6.77 -1.68 -9.93
N CYS A 6 5.97 -1.43 -8.88
CA CYS A 6 4.55 -1.10 -9.00
C CYS A 6 4.29 0.41 -9.11
N GLY A 7 5.27 1.28 -8.86
CA GLY A 7 4.99 2.70 -8.69
C GLY A 7 6.10 3.58 -8.13
N VAL A 8 7.38 3.23 -8.28
CA VAL A 8 8.48 4.08 -7.80
C VAL A 8 8.48 5.42 -8.54
N CYS A 9 8.56 6.52 -7.79
CA CYS A 9 8.62 7.88 -8.34
C CYS A 9 10.08 8.29 -8.60
N GLY A 10 10.47 8.33 -9.88
CA GLY A 10 11.85 8.65 -10.28
C GLY A 10 12.83 7.51 -10.01
N GLY A 11 14.13 7.82 -10.03
CA GLY A 11 15.22 6.85 -9.84
C GLY A 11 15.82 6.33 -11.14
N GLU A 12 17.00 5.71 -11.02
CA GLU A 12 17.64 4.99 -12.14
C GLU A 12 16.88 3.71 -12.46
N GLU A 13 16.94 3.27 -13.72
CA GLU A 13 16.43 1.96 -14.10
C GLU A 13 17.23 0.89 -13.34
N THR A 14 16.53 0.14 -12.50
CA THR A 14 17.07 -1.01 -11.78
C THR A 14 16.62 -2.29 -12.48
N GLU A 15 17.33 -3.40 -12.25
CA GLU A 15 16.91 -4.73 -12.70
C GLU A 15 15.64 -5.18 -11.96
N THR A 16 14.50 -4.60 -12.31
CA THR A 16 13.18 -4.88 -11.75
C THR A 16 12.19 -5.16 -12.86
N GLN A 17 11.18 -5.98 -12.57
CA GLN A 17 10.06 -6.12 -13.48
C GLN A 17 9.17 -4.89 -13.35
N ASN A 18 9.10 -4.08 -14.39
CA ASN A 18 8.43 -2.79 -14.36
C ASN A 18 6.94 -2.91 -14.74
N PHE A 19 6.07 -2.64 -13.78
CA PHE A 19 4.61 -2.58 -13.96
C PHE A 19 4.03 -1.24 -13.46
N LYS A 20 4.86 -0.21 -13.33
CA LYS A 20 4.42 1.08 -12.78
C LYS A 20 3.41 1.73 -13.73
N LEU A 21 2.25 2.07 -13.20
CA LEU A 21 1.24 2.86 -13.93
C LEU A 21 1.56 4.35 -13.89
N ARG A 22 2.30 4.79 -12.86
CA ARG A 22 2.77 6.15 -12.62
C ARG A 22 3.92 6.16 -11.61
N GLY A 23 4.62 7.29 -11.51
CA GLY A 23 5.56 7.54 -10.42
C GLY A 23 4.83 7.95 -9.14
N GLY A 24 4.62 7.00 -8.22
CA GLY A 24 3.91 7.17 -6.95
C GLY A 24 2.39 7.20 -7.09
N THR A 25 1.64 6.90 -6.02
CA THR A 25 0.19 7.12 -5.99
C THR A 25 -0.15 8.59 -5.70
N ARG A 26 -1.40 8.99 -5.96
CA ARG A 26 -1.89 10.30 -5.53
C ARG A 26 -1.91 10.42 -4.01
N ASN A 27 -1.76 11.62 -3.47
CA ASN A 27 -1.81 11.88 -2.04
C ASN A 27 -3.26 11.73 -1.52
N CYS A 28 -3.49 10.72 -0.68
CA CYS A 28 -4.83 10.39 -0.18
C CYS A 28 -5.49 11.48 0.68
N VAL A 29 -4.72 12.44 1.20
CA VAL A 29 -5.26 13.57 1.99
C VAL A 29 -5.84 14.65 1.08
N THR A 30 -5.18 14.95 -0.04
CA THR A 30 -5.53 16.07 -0.92
C THR A 30 -6.35 15.65 -2.14
N GLU A 31 -6.22 14.40 -2.56
CA GLU A 31 -6.89 13.84 -3.73
C GLU A 31 -8.06 12.95 -3.31
N PRO A 32 -9.14 12.87 -4.11
CA PRO A 32 -10.29 12.04 -3.80
C PRO A 32 -9.98 10.54 -3.87
N PHE A 33 -8.93 10.11 -4.58
CA PHE A 33 -8.49 8.71 -4.64
C PHE A 33 -6.97 8.61 -4.88
N SER A 34 -6.26 7.78 -4.11
CA SER A 34 -4.86 7.44 -4.37
C SER A 34 -4.65 6.79 -5.76
N MET A 35 -5.60 5.94 -6.15
CA MET A 35 -5.63 5.18 -7.40
C MET A 35 -7.06 5.12 -7.93
N SER A 36 -7.26 5.10 -9.24
CA SER A 36 -8.58 4.75 -9.79
C SER A 36 -8.89 3.28 -9.51
N ALA A 37 -10.16 2.89 -9.65
CA ALA A 37 -10.54 1.48 -9.47
C ALA A 37 -9.81 0.58 -10.48
N GLU A 38 -9.63 1.06 -11.71
CA GLU A 38 -8.91 0.36 -12.79
C GLU A 38 -7.41 0.26 -12.49
N GLU A 39 -6.81 1.30 -11.92
CA GLU A 39 -5.40 1.29 -11.51
C GLU A 39 -5.16 0.27 -10.39
N ALA A 40 -6.03 0.29 -9.36
CA ALA A 40 -5.96 -0.68 -8.27
C ALA A 40 -6.14 -2.12 -8.79
N ALA A 41 -7.12 -2.36 -9.66
CA ALA A 41 -7.37 -3.67 -10.26
C ALA A 41 -6.20 -4.16 -11.12
N ARG A 42 -5.59 -3.28 -11.93
CA ARG A 42 -4.40 -3.60 -12.72
C ARG A 42 -3.21 -3.98 -11.84
N LEU A 43 -2.96 -3.23 -10.77
CA LEU A 43 -1.87 -3.52 -9.83
C LEU A 43 -2.11 -4.83 -9.06
N MET A 44 -3.35 -5.12 -8.70
CA MET A 44 -3.71 -6.43 -8.15
C MET A 44 -3.44 -7.55 -9.16
N GLU A 45 -3.78 -7.38 -10.43
CA GLU A 45 -3.50 -8.39 -11.46
C GLU A 45 -1.98 -8.59 -11.66
N VAL A 46 -1.17 -7.55 -11.52
CA VAL A 46 0.30 -7.69 -11.49
C VAL A 46 0.71 -8.65 -10.37
N GLY A 47 0.22 -8.45 -9.14
CA GLY A 47 0.51 -9.33 -8.02
C GLY A 47 0.09 -10.79 -8.25
N ARG A 48 -1.11 -10.99 -8.81
CA ARG A 48 -1.61 -12.33 -9.20
C ARG A 48 -0.69 -12.98 -10.24
N GLY A 49 -0.31 -12.24 -11.28
CA GLY A 49 0.59 -12.70 -12.32
C GLY A 49 1.94 -13.16 -11.77
N GLN A 50 2.49 -12.45 -10.79
CA GLN A 50 3.76 -12.82 -10.16
C GLN A 50 3.67 -14.14 -9.39
N VAL A 51 2.55 -14.41 -8.70
CA VAL A 51 2.31 -15.69 -8.03
C VAL A 51 2.15 -16.83 -9.02
N ARG A 52 1.34 -16.63 -10.08
CA ARG A 52 1.17 -17.65 -11.14
C ARG A 52 2.49 -18.02 -11.80
N GLN A 53 3.33 -17.03 -12.10
CA GLN A 53 4.67 -17.28 -12.64
C GLN A 53 5.56 -18.01 -11.62
N ALA A 54 5.56 -17.57 -10.35
CA ALA A 54 6.37 -18.21 -9.31
C ALA A 54 6.03 -19.69 -9.11
N VAL A 55 4.74 -20.06 -9.18
CA VAL A 55 4.27 -21.45 -9.09
C VAL A 55 4.57 -22.26 -10.36
N SER A 56 4.48 -21.62 -11.53
CA SER A 56 4.72 -22.30 -12.82
C SER A 56 6.19 -22.55 -13.08
N ASP A 57 7.07 -21.61 -12.72
CA ASP A 57 8.50 -21.67 -13.03
C ASP A 57 9.23 -22.64 -12.09
N GLU A 58 8.77 -22.71 -10.85
CA GLU A 58 9.43 -23.39 -9.75
C GLU A 58 8.34 -23.87 -8.78
N SER A 59 8.30 -25.16 -8.42
CA SER A 59 7.30 -25.70 -7.50
C SER A 59 7.56 -25.19 -6.06
N HIS A 60 7.09 -23.98 -5.77
CA HIS A 60 7.23 -23.33 -4.47
C HIS A 60 6.05 -23.68 -3.55
N ASP A 61 6.34 -24.21 -2.37
CA ASP A 61 5.32 -24.47 -1.33
C ASP A 61 5.07 -23.27 -0.42
N VAL A 62 5.97 -22.28 -0.42
CA VAL A 62 5.92 -21.12 0.49
C VAL A 62 6.25 -19.84 -0.28
N LEU A 63 5.39 -18.84 -0.14
CA LEU A 63 5.60 -17.49 -0.65
C LEU A 63 5.81 -16.52 0.51
N ALA A 64 6.96 -15.82 0.49
CA ALA A 64 7.24 -14.72 1.39
C ALA A 64 7.06 -13.40 0.64
N LEU A 65 6.12 -12.58 1.11
CA LEU A 65 5.78 -11.30 0.48
C LEU A 65 6.43 -10.14 1.25
N GLY A 66 6.84 -9.13 0.51
CA GLY A 66 7.43 -7.91 1.05
C GLY A 66 7.18 -6.73 0.14
N GLU A 67 7.37 -5.55 0.68
CA GLU A 67 7.14 -4.29 -0.02
C GLU A 67 8.18 -3.26 0.41
N ILE A 68 8.33 -2.22 -0.42
CA ILE A 68 9.23 -1.09 -0.17
C ILE A 68 8.50 0.16 -0.65
N GLY A 69 8.29 1.12 0.25
CA GLY A 69 7.69 2.41 -0.11
C GLY A 69 7.96 3.48 0.94
N ILE A 70 8.37 4.67 0.50
CA ILE A 70 8.52 5.80 1.43
C ILE A 70 7.13 6.32 1.80
N GLY A 71 6.81 6.30 3.10
CA GLY A 71 5.52 6.75 3.63
C GLY A 71 4.42 5.67 3.66
N ASN A 72 4.70 4.46 3.15
CA ASN A 72 3.77 3.33 3.12
C ASN A 72 3.15 3.00 4.49
N THR A 73 3.87 3.09 5.61
CA THR A 73 3.34 2.79 6.95
C THR A 73 2.22 3.74 7.36
N THR A 74 2.21 4.98 6.84
CA THR A 74 1.09 5.91 7.01
C THR A 74 -0.13 5.38 6.25
N THR A 75 0.05 5.01 4.97
CA THR A 75 -0.97 4.37 4.13
C THR A 75 -1.53 3.10 4.77
N SER A 76 -0.67 2.21 5.28
CA SER A 76 -1.09 1.00 6.01
C SER A 76 -1.89 1.32 7.26
N SER A 77 -1.51 2.38 8.01
CA SER A 77 -2.26 2.83 9.18
C SER A 77 -3.66 3.34 8.81
N ILE A 78 -3.78 4.07 7.69
CA ILE A 78 -5.08 4.54 7.17
C ILE A 78 -5.95 3.35 6.78
N LEU A 79 -5.41 2.40 6.00
CA LEU A 79 -6.13 1.20 5.59
C LEU A 79 -6.60 0.39 6.80
N LEU A 80 -5.74 0.19 7.81
CA LEU A 80 -6.10 -0.52 9.03
C LEU A 80 -7.26 0.18 9.76
N CYS A 81 -7.19 1.50 9.94
CA CYS A 81 -8.27 2.27 10.58
C CYS A 81 -9.57 2.20 9.78
N ALA A 82 -9.50 2.41 8.46
CA ALA A 82 -10.68 2.41 7.59
C ALA A 82 -11.38 1.05 7.54
N LEU A 83 -10.61 -0.06 7.57
CA LEU A 83 -11.16 -1.41 7.47
C LEU A 83 -11.62 -1.99 8.82
N THR A 84 -11.06 -1.54 9.95
CA THR A 84 -11.31 -2.15 11.27
C THR A 84 -11.97 -1.22 12.28
N GLY A 85 -12.00 0.09 12.00
CA GLY A 85 -12.45 1.10 12.95
C GLY A 85 -11.48 1.35 14.12
N CYS A 86 -10.28 0.77 14.11
CA CYS A 86 -9.31 1.02 15.17
C CYS A 86 -8.88 2.50 15.22
N SER A 87 -8.54 3.00 16.40
CA SER A 87 -8.12 4.40 16.53
C SER A 87 -6.77 4.66 15.84
N PRO A 88 -6.56 5.84 15.22
CA PRO A 88 -5.27 6.22 14.65
C PRO A 88 -4.09 6.15 15.64
N ASN A 89 -4.34 6.39 16.93
CA ASN A 89 -3.32 6.29 17.99
C ASN A 89 -2.80 4.87 18.19
N VAL A 90 -3.63 3.85 17.90
CA VAL A 90 -3.24 2.44 17.97
C VAL A 90 -2.56 1.99 16.66
N ALA A 91 -3.06 2.47 15.52
CA ALA A 91 -2.52 2.10 14.22
C ALA A 91 -1.15 2.71 13.91
N CYS A 92 -0.89 3.93 14.39
CA CYS A 92 0.32 4.66 14.04
C CYS A 92 1.53 4.27 14.90
N GLY A 93 2.56 3.71 14.27
CA GLY A 93 3.88 3.48 14.88
C GLY A 93 5.00 4.35 14.29
N GLY A 94 6.22 4.15 14.78
CA GLY A 94 7.44 4.84 14.31
C GLY A 94 7.80 4.55 12.85
N GLY A 95 7.32 3.44 12.28
CA GLY A 95 7.68 3.01 10.92
C GLY A 95 9.19 2.78 10.80
N ALA A 96 9.83 3.24 9.73
CA ALA A 96 11.26 3.02 9.49
C ALA A 96 12.21 3.60 10.57
N THR A 97 11.71 4.42 11.50
CA THR A 97 12.51 4.94 12.64
C THR A 97 12.41 4.08 13.91
N LEU A 98 11.68 2.96 13.88
CA LEU A 98 11.65 1.95 14.94
C LEU A 98 13.09 1.51 15.26
N GLY A 99 13.57 1.84 16.47
CA GLY A 99 14.94 1.54 16.94
C GLY A 99 15.86 2.76 17.09
N ARG A 100 15.45 3.93 16.61
CA ARG A 100 16.00 5.24 17.05
C ARG A 100 15.09 5.80 18.13
N GLN A 101 15.57 6.75 18.96
CA GLN A 101 14.68 7.41 19.94
C GLN A 101 13.41 7.88 19.22
N PRO A 102 12.22 7.36 19.59
CA PRO A 102 10.99 7.71 18.91
C PRO A 102 10.75 9.20 19.06
N ASP A 103 10.75 9.92 17.94
CA ASP A 103 10.31 11.31 17.97
C ASP A 103 8.79 11.30 18.04
N GLU A 104 8.26 11.45 19.25
CA GLU A 104 6.82 11.50 19.53
C GLU A 104 6.11 12.53 18.64
N ARG A 105 6.81 13.60 18.21
CA ARG A 105 6.25 14.60 17.28
C ARG A 105 6.01 14.01 15.89
N HIS A 106 6.86 13.11 15.41
CA HIS A 106 6.63 12.43 14.13
C HIS A 106 5.44 11.49 14.20
N ILE A 107 5.27 10.76 15.30
CA ILE A 107 4.11 9.87 15.49
C ILE A 107 2.84 10.70 15.60
N ALA A 108 2.83 11.78 16.39
CA ALA A 108 1.70 12.69 16.51
C ALA A 108 1.31 13.29 15.14
N LYS A 109 2.30 13.73 14.35
CA LYS A 109 2.04 14.22 12.99
C LYS A 109 1.44 13.13 12.08
N LYS A 110 1.93 11.89 12.17
CA LYS A 110 1.36 10.76 11.42
C LYS A 110 -0.09 10.53 11.81
N VAL A 111 -0.40 10.53 13.12
CA VAL A 111 -1.77 10.40 13.64
C VAL A 111 -2.69 11.47 13.04
N GLU A 112 -2.26 12.74 12.99
CA GLU A 112 -3.06 13.82 12.41
C GLU A 112 -3.28 13.64 10.90
N ILE A 113 -2.28 13.17 10.16
CA ILE A 113 -2.41 12.83 8.74
C ILE A 113 -3.44 11.69 8.55
N VAL A 114 -3.36 10.63 9.38
CA VAL A 114 -4.31 9.51 9.31
C VAL A 114 -5.73 9.98 9.60
N LYS A 115 -5.95 10.78 10.64
CA LYS A 115 -7.26 11.37 10.93
C LYS A 115 -7.79 12.19 9.76
N SER A 116 -6.94 13.02 9.17
CA SER A 116 -7.30 13.89 8.04
C SER A 116 -7.70 13.09 6.81
N ALA A 117 -6.95 12.03 6.49
CA ALA A 117 -7.27 11.13 5.39
C ALA A 117 -8.61 10.41 5.62
N LEU A 118 -8.83 9.85 6.82
CA LEU A 118 -10.08 9.16 7.15
C LEU A 118 -11.29 10.09 7.04
N LEU A 119 -11.18 11.33 7.56
CA LEU A 119 -12.23 12.33 7.43
C LEU A 119 -12.50 12.69 5.97
N ALA A 120 -11.44 12.87 5.16
CA ALA A 120 -11.57 13.20 3.74
C ALA A 120 -12.11 12.05 2.88
N GLY A 121 -12.22 10.84 3.39
CA GLY A 121 -12.78 9.68 2.69
C GLY A 121 -13.89 8.98 3.46
N GLU A 122 -14.53 9.68 4.39
CA GLU A 122 -15.63 9.15 5.20
C GLU A 122 -16.71 8.50 4.32
N GLY A 123 -17.18 7.32 4.71
CA GLY A 123 -18.21 6.56 4.00
C GLY A 123 -17.67 5.64 2.92
N VAL A 124 -16.38 5.71 2.54
CA VAL A 124 -15.81 4.82 1.52
C VAL A 124 -15.79 3.36 1.95
N GLU A 125 -15.72 3.08 3.26
CA GLU A 125 -15.78 1.75 3.84
C GLU A 125 -17.08 1.02 3.51
N SER A 126 -18.19 1.75 3.34
CA SER A 126 -19.48 1.18 2.91
C SER A 126 -19.45 0.62 1.48
N ARG A 127 -18.45 1.03 0.67
CA ARG A 127 -18.25 0.57 -0.71
C ARG A 127 -17.31 -0.64 -0.80
N GLY A 128 -16.83 -1.14 0.34
CA GLY A 128 -16.04 -2.36 0.45
C GLY A 128 -14.51 -2.19 0.32
N PRO A 129 -13.73 -3.25 0.61
CA PRO A 129 -12.28 -3.16 0.75
C PRO A 129 -11.54 -2.70 -0.51
N ALA A 130 -12.04 -3.04 -1.70
CA ALA A 130 -11.45 -2.58 -2.96
C ALA A 130 -11.57 -1.06 -3.14
N ALA A 131 -12.69 -0.46 -2.72
CA ALA A 131 -12.88 0.99 -2.76
C ALA A 131 -11.98 1.69 -1.73
N VAL A 132 -11.81 1.10 -0.55
CA VAL A 132 -10.88 1.58 0.49
C VAL A 132 -9.43 1.55 -0.02
N LEU A 133 -9.03 0.46 -0.69
CA LEU A 133 -7.71 0.31 -1.31
C LEU A 133 -7.49 1.38 -2.40
N ALA A 134 -8.47 1.63 -3.28
CA ALA A 134 -8.37 2.67 -4.30
C ALA A 134 -8.29 4.08 -3.68
N ARG A 135 -9.04 4.33 -2.61
CA ARG A 135 -9.13 5.63 -1.94
C ARG A 135 -7.84 6.00 -1.20
N PHE A 136 -7.26 5.05 -0.48
CA PHE A 136 -6.19 5.32 0.48
C PHE A 136 -4.89 4.56 0.21
N GLY A 137 -4.92 3.48 -0.56
CA GLY A 137 -3.81 2.55 -0.70
C GLY A 137 -2.61 3.06 -1.50
N GLY A 138 -1.52 2.28 -1.44
CA GLY A 138 -0.32 2.41 -2.25
C GLY A 138 -0.29 1.37 -3.37
N ALA A 139 0.55 1.59 -4.38
CA ALA A 139 0.64 0.70 -5.53
C ALA A 139 1.25 -0.66 -5.17
N GLU A 140 2.25 -0.63 -4.29
CA GLU A 140 2.88 -1.80 -3.67
C GLU A 140 1.86 -2.61 -2.86
N ILE A 141 0.99 -1.95 -2.09
CA ILE A 141 -0.05 -2.63 -1.31
C ILE A 141 -1.08 -3.28 -2.26
N ALA A 142 -1.48 -2.62 -3.34
CA ALA A 142 -2.38 -3.21 -4.31
C ALA A 142 -1.78 -4.46 -4.98
N GLY A 143 -0.49 -4.42 -5.33
CA GLY A 143 0.26 -5.59 -5.78
C GLY A 143 0.25 -6.72 -4.76
N LEU A 144 0.54 -6.43 -3.49
CA LEU A 144 0.49 -7.42 -2.42
C LEU A 144 -0.89 -8.04 -2.22
N VAL A 145 -1.96 -7.25 -2.25
CA VAL A 145 -3.34 -7.76 -2.14
C VAL A 145 -3.63 -8.73 -3.29
N GLY A 146 -3.21 -8.40 -4.51
CA GLY A 146 -3.30 -9.28 -5.66
C GLY A 146 -2.58 -10.62 -5.46
N ALA A 147 -1.33 -10.57 -4.99
CA ALA A 147 -0.53 -11.76 -4.71
C ALA A 147 -1.17 -12.64 -3.62
N ILE A 148 -1.64 -12.05 -2.52
CA ILE A 148 -2.28 -12.78 -1.41
C ILE A 148 -3.57 -13.48 -1.87
N LEU A 149 -4.34 -12.86 -2.77
CA LEU A 149 -5.57 -13.48 -3.29
C LEU A 149 -5.33 -14.57 -4.34
N GLU A 150 -4.09 -14.76 -4.79
CA GLU A 150 -3.73 -15.80 -5.76
C GLU A 150 -3.00 -16.98 -5.12
N ALA A 151 -2.23 -16.72 -4.07
CA ALA A 151 -1.46 -17.71 -3.31
C ALA A 151 -2.35 -18.76 -2.64
#